data_AF-A0A5M3N9D0-F1
#
_entry.id   AF-A0A5M3N9D0-F1
#
_cell.length_a   1.000
_cell.length_b   1.000
_cell.length_c   1.000
_cell.angle_alpha   90.00
_cell.angle_beta   90.00
_cell.angle_gamma   90.00
#
_symmetry.space_group_name_H-M   'P 1'
#
loop_
_entity.id
_entity.type
_entity.pdbx_description
1 polymer ?
#
loop_
_entity_poly.entity_id
_entity_poly.type
_entity_poly.pdbx_seq_one_letter_code
_entity_poly.pdbx_strand_id
1 'polypeptide(L)'
;SSTAYEGTDIPWTLPIELSDAAMEIKGNVLDLTDDAQWAATVPPHQGRVRLGPNNRTFAVSMYHQLHCLNVLRKVVVDARDNRTHVEHCLPFLLQGLLCRADITLEHSAVLEHKGEKDLGASGVGDVHRCGGDWAQVRRFVEDNQAAW
;
A
#
# COMPACT_ATOMS: atom_id res chain seq x y z
N SER A 1 -25.76 -2.45 -6.38
CA SER A 1 -25.52 -1.85 -7.70
C SER A 1 -24.26 -2.48 -8.26
N SER A 2 -24.26 -3.01 -9.48
CA SER A 2 -23.02 -3.51 -10.12
C SER A 2 -22.21 -2.31 -10.62
N THR A 3 -20.99 -2.13 -10.11
CA THR A 3 -20.05 -1.11 -10.59
C THR A 3 -19.57 -1.44 -12.01
N ALA A 4 -19.61 -0.46 -12.93
CA ALA A 4 -19.17 -0.65 -14.32
C ALA A 4 -17.64 -0.65 -14.49
N TYR A 5 -16.90 -0.13 -13.49
CA TYR A 5 -15.45 0.08 -13.52
C TYR A 5 -14.97 1.15 -14.54
N GLU A 6 -15.89 1.98 -15.03
CA GLU A 6 -15.66 3.00 -16.04
C GLU A 6 -15.77 4.42 -15.46
N GLY A 7 -14.92 5.35 -15.93
CA GLY A 7 -14.91 6.73 -15.44
C GLY A 7 -14.83 6.80 -13.91
N THR A 8 -15.87 7.39 -13.29
CA THR A 8 -16.04 7.51 -11.83
C THR A 8 -16.95 6.43 -11.23
N ASP A 9 -17.55 5.54 -12.02
CA ASP A 9 -18.37 4.43 -11.52
C ASP A 9 -17.49 3.21 -11.20
N ILE A 10 -16.81 3.30 -10.07
CA ILE A 10 -15.88 2.27 -9.59
C ILE A 10 -16.16 1.95 -8.12
N PRO A 11 -15.77 0.76 -7.64
CA PRO A 11 -15.84 0.50 -6.20
C PRO A 11 -14.81 1.36 -5.46
N TRP A 12 -15.19 1.86 -4.28
CA TRP A 12 -14.32 2.67 -3.41
C TRP A 12 -13.26 1.84 -2.68
N THR A 13 -13.50 0.54 -2.52
CA THR A 13 -12.66 -0.40 -1.78
C THR A 13 -12.50 -1.69 -2.57
N LEU A 14 -11.51 -2.50 -2.20
CA LEU A 14 -11.41 -3.87 -2.68
C LEU A 14 -12.74 -4.63 -2.45
N PRO A 15 -13.16 -5.49 -3.38
CA PRO A 15 -14.42 -6.26 -3.28
C PRO A 15 -14.23 -7.48 -2.36
N ILE A 16 -13.78 -7.24 -1.13
CA ILE A 16 -13.55 -8.27 -0.11
C ILE A 16 -14.15 -7.82 1.22
N GLU A 17 -14.70 -8.78 1.95
CA GLU A 17 -15.10 -8.59 3.34
C GLU A 17 -13.93 -8.98 4.24
N LEU A 18 -13.46 -8.01 5.02
CA LEU A 18 -12.39 -8.24 5.99
C LEU A 18 -12.96 -8.73 7.32
N SER A 19 -12.31 -9.74 7.87
CA SER A 19 -12.52 -10.14 9.26
C SER A 19 -11.78 -9.19 10.19
N ASP A 20 -12.29 -9.04 11.40
CA ASP A 20 -11.55 -8.37 12.47
C ASP A 20 -10.26 -9.13 12.78
N ALA A 21 -9.18 -8.37 12.99
CA ALA A 21 -7.88 -8.92 13.34
C ALA A 21 -7.21 -8.04 14.40
N ALA A 22 -6.42 -8.67 15.25
CA ALA A 22 -5.54 -8.00 16.20
C ALA A 22 -4.10 -8.41 15.90
N MET A 23 -3.18 -7.46 15.98
CA MET A 23 -1.75 -7.69 15.77
C MET A 23 -0.95 -7.23 16.98
N GLU A 24 -0.04 -8.07 17.45
CA GLU A 24 1.00 -7.68 18.40
C GLU A 24 2.10 -6.93 17.65
N ILE A 25 2.41 -5.71 18.09
CA ILE A 25 3.50 -4.91 17.54
C ILE A 25 4.83 -5.36 18.14
N LYS A 26 5.76 -5.78 17.28
CA LYS A 26 7.10 -6.23 17.69
C LYS A 26 8.15 -5.19 17.37
N GLY A 27 9.15 -5.05 18.24
CA GLY A 27 10.32 -4.20 17.99
C GLY A 27 11.29 -4.86 17.00
N ASN A 28 11.96 -4.05 16.18
CA ASN A 28 13.07 -4.46 15.30
C ASN A 28 12.72 -5.59 14.30
N VAL A 29 11.51 -5.55 13.74
CA VAL A 29 11.04 -6.57 12.77
C VAL A 29 11.64 -6.43 11.37
N LEU A 30 12.26 -5.29 11.06
CA LEU A 30 12.87 -5.00 9.75
C LEU A 30 14.20 -4.27 9.96
N ASP A 31 15.25 -4.72 9.27
CA ASP A 31 16.54 -4.02 9.20
C ASP A 31 16.43 -2.80 8.27
N LEU A 32 16.82 -1.61 8.74
CA LEU A 32 16.78 -0.38 7.93
C LEU A 32 17.65 -0.44 6.68
N THR A 33 18.66 -1.29 6.63
CA THR A 33 19.61 -1.40 5.53
C THR A 33 19.28 -2.56 4.58
N ASP A 34 18.33 -3.42 4.93
CA ASP A 34 17.93 -4.56 4.12
C ASP A 34 16.81 -4.18 3.14
N ASP A 35 17.20 -3.74 1.96
CA ASP A 35 16.26 -3.39 0.88
C ASP A 35 15.32 -4.54 0.49
N ALA A 36 15.75 -5.80 0.61
CA ALA A 36 14.94 -6.95 0.24
C ALA A 36 13.81 -7.18 1.26
N GLN A 37 14.10 -7.06 2.55
CA GLN A 37 13.08 -7.13 3.61
C GLN A 37 12.00 -6.07 3.41
N TRP A 38 12.40 -4.82 3.12
CA TRP A 38 11.44 -3.74 2.88
C TRP A 38 10.65 -3.92 1.59
N ALA A 39 11.28 -4.41 0.51
CA ALA A 39 10.59 -4.72 -0.73
C ALA A 39 9.54 -5.82 -0.55
N ALA A 40 9.82 -6.85 0.27
CA ALA A 40 8.91 -7.97 0.51
C ALA A 40 7.61 -7.60 1.27
N THR A 41 7.55 -6.40 1.86
CA THR A 41 6.34 -5.89 2.55
C THR A 41 5.22 -5.52 1.58
N VAL A 42 5.56 -5.30 0.30
CA VAL A 42 4.62 -5.02 -0.79
C VAL A 42 4.64 -6.22 -1.76
N PRO A 43 3.48 -6.74 -2.20
CA PRO A 43 3.41 -7.76 -3.25
C PRO A 43 4.05 -7.29 -4.56
N PRO A 44 4.26 -8.21 -5.53
CA PRO A 44 4.63 -7.83 -6.90
C PRO A 44 3.75 -6.72 -7.48
N HIS A 45 4.21 -6.10 -8.57
CA HIS A 45 3.48 -5.01 -9.22
C HIS A 45 3.09 -3.85 -8.29
N GLN A 46 3.90 -3.61 -7.25
CA GLN A 46 3.69 -2.55 -6.25
C GLN A 46 2.35 -2.69 -5.48
N GLY A 47 1.84 -3.91 -5.31
CA GLY A 47 0.58 -4.14 -4.61
C GLY A 47 -0.67 -3.62 -5.35
N ARG A 48 -0.56 -3.42 -6.68
CA ARG A 48 -1.68 -3.01 -7.52
C ARG A 48 -2.56 -4.21 -7.89
N VAL A 49 -3.81 -3.91 -8.24
CA VAL A 49 -4.81 -4.88 -8.71
C VAL A 49 -5.40 -4.46 -10.05
N ARG A 50 -5.84 -5.45 -10.85
CA ARG A 50 -6.63 -5.25 -12.07
C ARG A 50 -8.06 -5.72 -11.81
N LEU A 51 -9.04 -4.83 -11.94
CA LEU A 51 -10.45 -5.11 -11.64
C LEU A 51 -11.38 -4.70 -12.80
N GLY A 52 -12.54 -5.36 -12.84
CA GLY A 52 -13.57 -5.11 -13.86
C GLY A 52 -13.28 -5.76 -15.21
N PRO A 53 -14.23 -5.71 -16.15
CA PRO A 53 -14.14 -6.39 -17.45
C PRO A 53 -12.98 -5.89 -18.33
N ASN A 54 -12.51 -4.66 -18.10
CA ASN A 54 -11.43 -4.03 -18.86
C ASN A 54 -10.07 -4.10 -18.14
N ASN A 55 -9.92 -4.90 -17.07
CA ASN A 55 -8.68 -5.03 -16.30
C ASN A 55 -8.08 -3.69 -15.85
N ARG A 56 -8.93 -2.76 -15.40
CA ARG A 56 -8.51 -1.42 -14.97
C ARG A 56 -7.60 -1.55 -13.75
N THR A 57 -6.46 -0.85 -13.78
CA THR A 57 -5.44 -0.93 -12.73
C THR A 57 -5.72 0.08 -11.61
N PHE A 58 -5.66 -0.38 -10.37
CA PHE A 58 -5.81 0.41 -9.15
C PHE A 58 -4.65 0.14 -8.19
N ALA A 59 -4.27 1.13 -7.39
CA ALA A 59 -3.41 0.92 -6.24
C ALA A 59 -4.28 0.63 -5.01
N VAL A 60 -3.81 -0.25 -4.12
CA VAL A 60 -4.43 -0.45 -2.81
C VAL A 60 -3.75 0.49 -1.82
N SER A 61 -4.51 1.32 -1.10
CA SER A 61 -3.99 2.37 -0.23
C SER A 61 -2.94 1.88 0.77
N MET A 62 -3.19 0.74 1.43
CA MET A 62 -2.21 0.15 2.35
C MET A 62 -0.84 -0.06 1.68
N TYR A 63 -0.80 -0.62 0.47
CA TYR A 63 0.47 -0.87 -0.23
C TYR A 63 1.12 0.40 -0.74
N HIS A 64 0.33 1.39 -1.13
CA HIS A 64 0.88 2.70 -1.49
C HIS A 64 1.50 3.41 -0.28
N GLN A 65 0.87 3.34 0.90
CA GLN A 65 1.42 3.84 2.16
C GLN A 65 2.73 3.14 2.53
N LEU A 66 2.80 1.81 2.38
CA LEU A 66 4.01 1.03 2.61
C LEU A 66 5.13 1.37 1.62
N HIS A 67 4.80 1.56 0.35
CA HIS A 67 5.74 2.01 -0.68
C HIS A 67 6.34 3.38 -0.30
N CYS A 68 5.50 4.36 0.03
CA CYS A 68 5.93 5.68 0.46
C CYS A 68 6.82 5.63 1.71
N LEU A 69 6.48 4.78 2.69
CA LEU A 69 7.29 4.58 3.88
C LEU A 69 8.68 4.03 3.55
N ASN A 70 8.79 3.10 2.59
CA ASN A 70 10.08 2.58 2.12
C ASN A 70 10.89 3.63 1.35
N VAL A 71 10.24 4.48 0.55
CA VAL A 71 10.91 5.62 -0.09
C VAL A 71 11.47 6.58 0.96
N LEU A 72 10.68 6.92 1.98
CA LEU A 72 11.12 7.76 3.09
C LEU A 72 12.28 7.13 3.86
N ARG A 73 12.24 5.82 4.14
CA ARG A 73 13.36 5.08 4.75
C ARG A 73 14.66 5.35 4.03
N LYS A 74 14.69 5.23 2.70
CA LYS A 74 15.90 5.42 1.89
C LYS A 74 16.48 6.83 2.00
N VAL A 75 15.64 7.83 2.25
CA VAL A 75 16.09 9.22 2.49
C VAL A 75 16.65 9.39 3.90
N VAL A 76 16.04 8.75 4.90
CA VAL A 76 16.40 8.96 6.31
C VAL A 76 17.46 8.00 6.85
N VAL A 77 17.70 6.85 6.22
CA VAL A 77 18.72 5.88 6.65
C VAL A 77 20.15 6.45 6.54
N ASP A 78 20.34 7.39 5.61
CA ASP A 78 21.61 8.10 5.41
C ASP A 78 21.78 9.30 6.38
N ALA A 79 20.70 9.71 7.06
CA ALA A 79 20.78 10.76 8.08
C ALA A 79 21.44 10.19 9.34
N ARG A 80 22.64 10.67 9.67
CA ARG A 80 23.44 10.16 10.81
C ARG A 80 22.82 10.48 12.17
N ASP A 81 21.97 11.50 12.25
CA ASP A 81 21.31 11.89 13.48
C ASP A 81 20.08 11.01 13.75
N ASN A 82 19.97 10.53 14.99
CA ASN A 82 18.78 9.84 15.50
C ASN A 82 18.47 8.45 14.92
N ARG A 83 19.49 7.76 14.36
CA ARG A 83 19.39 6.43 13.76
C ARG A 83 18.62 5.41 14.60
N THR A 84 18.84 5.35 15.92
CA THR A 84 18.11 4.44 16.82
C THR A 84 16.59 4.67 16.77
N HIS A 85 16.14 5.92 16.73
CA HIS A 85 14.72 6.21 16.58
C HIS A 85 14.20 5.82 15.20
N VAL A 86 14.96 6.02 14.13
CA VAL A 86 14.58 5.56 12.79
C VAL A 86 14.44 4.03 12.76
N GLU A 87 15.35 3.31 13.41
CA GLU A 87 15.42 1.84 13.44
C GLU A 87 14.19 1.19 14.07
N HIS A 88 13.57 1.82 15.07
CA HIS A 88 12.34 1.28 15.67
C HIS A 88 11.06 1.99 15.22
N CYS A 89 11.10 3.29 14.90
CA CYS A 89 9.90 4.04 14.51
C CYS A 89 9.40 3.65 13.12
N LEU A 90 10.27 3.45 12.13
CA LEU A 90 9.82 3.10 10.79
C LEU A 90 9.16 1.71 10.74
N PRO A 91 9.75 0.64 11.33
CA PRO A 91 9.06 -0.65 11.43
C PRO A 91 7.80 -0.59 12.30
N PHE A 92 7.73 0.29 13.30
CA PHE A 92 6.52 0.51 14.08
C PHE A 92 5.39 1.13 13.23
N LEU A 93 5.70 2.19 12.46
CA LEU A 93 4.74 2.82 11.55
C LEU A 93 4.27 1.83 10.49
N LEU A 94 5.17 1.02 9.93
CA LEU A 94 4.83 -0.05 8.99
C LEU A 94 3.80 -1.02 9.59
N GLN A 95 4.04 -1.49 10.81
CA GLN A 95 3.10 -2.37 11.50
C GLN A 95 1.77 -1.66 11.80
N GLY A 96 1.79 -0.36 12.12
CA GLY A 96 0.56 0.43 12.27
C GLY A 96 -0.28 0.49 10.99
N LEU A 97 0.37 0.64 9.83
CA LEU A 97 -0.31 0.61 8.52
C LEU A 97 -0.91 -0.77 8.24
N LEU A 98 -0.16 -1.84 8.49
CA LEU A 98 -0.67 -3.22 8.34
C LEU A 98 -1.84 -3.50 9.29
N CYS A 99 -1.77 -3.04 10.55
CA CYS A 99 -2.85 -3.22 11.52
C CYS A 99 -4.17 -2.59 11.07
N ARG A 100 -4.09 -1.54 10.26
CA ARG A 100 -5.25 -0.76 9.81
C ARG A 100 -5.74 -1.16 8.41
N ALA A 101 -5.01 -2.03 7.70
CA ALA A 101 -5.41 -2.69 6.45
C ALA A 101 -6.29 -1.83 5.52
N ASP A 102 -5.79 -0.67 5.09
CA ASP A 102 -6.55 0.27 4.27
C ASP A 102 -6.78 -0.30 2.85
N ILE A 103 -8.02 -0.73 2.59
CA ILE A 103 -8.43 -1.39 1.34
C ILE A 103 -9.00 -0.43 0.31
N THR A 104 -8.89 0.88 0.52
CA THR A 104 -9.32 1.86 -0.46
C THR A 104 -8.57 1.70 -1.78
N LEU A 105 -9.31 1.82 -2.88
CA LEU A 105 -8.77 1.75 -4.23
C LEU A 105 -8.41 3.15 -4.70
N GLU A 106 -7.12 3.40 -4.87
CA GLU A 106 -6.62 4.69 -5.32
C GLU A 106 -6.50 4.73 -6.85
N HIS A 107 -6.91 5.86 -7.39
CA HIS A 107 -6.85 6.09 -8.82
C HIS A 107 -5.41 6.27 -9.29
N SER A 108 -5.13 5.77 -10.48
CA SER A 108 -3.93 6.19 -11.18
C SER A 108 -4.09 7.67 -11.58
N ALA A 109 -3.18 8.51 -11.12
CA ALA A 109 -3.13 9.93 -11.41
C ALA A 109 -1.84 10.25 -12.16
N VAL A 110 -1.90 11.20 -13.09
CA VAL A 110 -0.70 11.79 -13.67
C VAL A 110 -0.11 12.72 -12.62
N LEU A 111 1.02 12.33 -12.05
CA LEU A 111 1.80 13.13 -11.13
C LEU A 111 2.81 13.94 -11.93
N GLU A 112 2.89 15.24 -11.69
CA GLU A 112 3.89 16.11 -12.33
C GLU A 112 4.94 16.56 -11.32
N HIS A 113 6.20 16.29 -11.60
CA HIS A 113 7.32 16.78 -10.80
C HIS A 113 8.37 17.39 -11.73
N LYS A 114 8.66 18.69 -11.55
CA LYS A 114 9.65 19.43 -12.36
C LYS A 114 9.41 19.34 -13.89
N GLY A 115 8.15 19.24 -14.31
CA GLY A 115 7.76 19.13 -15.73
C GLY A 115 7.80 17.70 -16.28
N GLU A 116 8.25 16.71 -15.50
CA GLU A 116 8.12 15.30 -15.84
C GLU A 116 6.78 14.77 -15.35
N LYS A 117 6.07 14.03 -16.21
CA LYS A 117 4.78 13.40 -15.91
C LYS A 117 4.99 11.91 -15.70
N ASP A 118 4.55 11.41 -14.55
CA ASP A 118 4.58 9.99 -14.20
C ASP A 118 3.19 9.48 -13.84
N LEU A 119 2.94 8.18 -14.04
CA LEU A 119 1.70 7.52 -13.63
C LEU A 119 1.86 7.01 -12.20
N GLY A 120 1.32 7.76 -11.24
CA GLY A 120 1.31 7.39 -9.83
C GLY A 120 -0.09 7.07 -9.32
N ALA A 121 -0.21 6.83 -8.02
CA ALA A 121 -1.47 7.00 -7.29
C ALA A 121 -1.28 8.22 -6.38
N SER A 122 -2.30 9.06 -6.20
CA SER A 122 -2.20 10.19 -5.27
C SER A 122 -2.93 9.96 -3.95
N GLY A 123 -4.00 9.15 -3.96
CA GLY A 123 -4.92 8.98 -2.83
C GLY A 123 -5.72 10.24 -2.46
N VAL A 124 -5.46 11.38 -3.13
CA VAL A 124 -6.07 12.67 -2.78
C VAL A 124 -7.50 12.71 -3.29
N GLY A 125 -8.45 12.86 -2.36
CA GLY A 125 -9.89 12.89 -2.66
C GLY A 125 -10.58 11.53 -2.52
N ASP A 126 -9.82 10.46 -2.25
CA ASP A 126 -10.36 9.13 -2.00
C ASP A 126 -10.86 9.01 -0.55
N VAL A 127 -11.95 8.27 -0.35
CA VAL A 127 -12.49 8.00 0.98
C VAL A 127 -11.84 6.74 1.54
N HIS A 128 -11.06 6.90 2.61
CA HIS A 128 -10.33 5.81 3.24
C HIS A 128 -11.22 4.97 4.17
N ARG A 129 -11.21 3.65 4.01
CA ARG A 129 -11.85 2.70 4.92
C ARG A 129 -10.81 1.77 5.52
N CYS A 130 -10.68 1.89 6.83
CA CYS A 130 -9.56 1.38 7.57
C CYS A 130 -10.02 0.36 8.63
N GLY A 131 -9.47 -0.86 8.58
CA GLY A 131 -9.63 -1.92 9.58
C GLY A 131 -9.78 -3.30 8.95
N GLY A 132 -9.24 -4.34 9.62
CA GLY A 132 -9.39 -5.75 9.23
C GLY A 132 -8.06 -6.51 9.04
N ASP A 133 -8.14 -7.77 8.60
CA ASP A 133 -6.96 -8.63 8.40
C ASP A 133 -6.18 -8.27 7.12
N TRP A 134 -5.00 -7.65 7.27
CA TRP A 134 -4.11 -7.35 6.14
C TRP A 134 -3.67 -8.59 5.36
N ALA A 135 -3.64 -9.77 6.00
CA ALA A 135 -3.29 -11.01 5.31
C ALA A 135 -4.38 -11.42 4.31
N GLN A 136 -5.66 -11.10 4.56
CA GLN A 136 -6.73 -11.26 3.55
C GLN A 136 -6.49 -10.33 2.36
N VAL A 137 -6.08 -9.08 2.62
CA VAL A 137 -5.74 -8.11 1.57
C VAL A 137 -4.58 -8.63 0.72
N ARG A 138 -3.52 -9.16 1.35
CA ARG A 138 -2.37 -9.75 0.64
C ARG A 138 -2.76 -10.92 -0.24
N ARG A 139 -3.50 -11.89 0.29
CA ARG A 139 -3.99 -13.04 -0.47
C ARG A 139 -4.79 -12.59 -1.69
N PHE A 140 -5.74 -11.66 -1.51
CA PHE A 140 -6.52 -11.13 -2.62
C PHE A 140 -5.65 -10.51 -3.72
N VAL A 141 -4.66 -9.69 -3.34
CA VAL A 141 -3.78 -9.04 -4.32
C VAL A 141 -2.91 -10.07 -5.05
N GLU A 142 -2.33 -11.03 -4.34
CA GLU A 142 -1.52 -12.09 -4.94
C GLU A 142 -2.35 -12.98 -5.89
N ASP A 143 -3.57 -13.36 -5.49
CA ASP A 143 -4.51 -14.11 -6.33
C ASP A 143 -4.93 -13.32 -7.57
N ASN A 144 -5.19 -12.02 -7.41
CA ASN A 144 -5.49 -11.13 -8.54
C ASN A 144 -4.31 -11.07 -9.52
N GLN A 145 -3.08 -11.01 -9.01
CA GLN A 145 -1.85 -10.93 -9.80
C GLN A 145 -1.49 -12.22 -10.53
N ALA A 146 -1.90 -13.38 -9.99
CA ALA A 146 -1.68 -14.67 -10.66
C ALA A 146 -2.36 -14.77 -12.04
N ALA A 147 -3.37 -13.93 -12.31
CA ALA A 147 -4.12 -13.90 -13.56
C ALA A 147 -3.67 -12.78 -14.53
N TRP A 148 -2.58 -12.07 -14.23
CA TRP A 148 -2.13 -10.89 -15.00
C TRP A 148 -1.52 -11.19 -16.36
#